data_AF-A0A7X3GKV8-F1
#
_entry.id   AF-A0A7X3GKV8-F1
#
_cell.length_a   1.000
_cell.length_b   1.000
_cell.length_c   1.000
_cell.angle_alpha   90.00
_cell.angle_beta   90.00
_cell.angle_gamma   90.00
#
_symmetry.space_group_name_H-M   'P 1'
#
loop_
_entity.id
_entity.type
_entity.pdbx_description
1 polymer ?
#
loop_
_entity_poly.entity_id
_entity_poly.type
_entity_poly.pdbx_seq_one_letter_code
_entity_poly.pdbx_strand_id
1 'polypeptide(L)'
;MLLSYQKDVCELYSKLRKPIVSKAAALSLAAIIAGGTAIPGIPAALGGSHFAATNAYAATAETTAIGEYHIVALGDSLTVGYTNGMEKEANPAPYGYVERVYEQALFQGLRASVSNYGILGLTTAELDRYVGAALKGEAIKPSDLPGGNGHDPRIAQLAAATPQLFADVEKADLVVMTIGSNDFLTVFQQFKSGNAEQLIQQMLPEYEKQLETAVRAVIGINPHAEIVISDLYNPAPNDKRFVSESDYKLLAQASADIRTRIEAVVSRLKAEGYNTRVAYVADDFVGKEVSYTTVLAGDFHPNNRGYEVMGKSFAEVIWGAYRVPSKRDDNVPISVVVAGKELQTANKPVLKNSKTYVPMRDITDAMGAKLLWNNKTRTATVTLDGKEVAFTIGAKTMTVDGKPVPIETPAYLQAVGKESKTYLPLAALSDGLGFQVVYRGTIKTAFINK
;
A
#
# COMPACT_ATOMS: atom_id res chain seq x y z
N MET A 1 9.93 10.03 -22.84
CA MET A 1 11.30 10.16 -22.29
C MET A 1 11.59 9.14 -21.17
N LEU A 2 10.58 8.46 -20.59
CA LEU A 2 10.77 7.18 -19.86
C LEU A 2 11.41 6.06 -20.71
N LEU A 3 11.30 6.17 -22.04
CA LEU A 3 11.95 5.28 -23.00
C LEU A 3 13.49 5.25 -22.90
N SER A 4 14.17 6.29 -22.37
CA SER A 4 15.65 6.24 -22.28
C SER A 4 16.13 5.37 -21.11
N TYR A 5 15.49 5.51 -19.94
CA TYR A 5 15.79 4.68 -18.76
C TYR A 5 15.47 3.20 -19.03
N GLN A 6 14.31 2.92 -19.64
CA GLN A 6 13.99 1.56 -20.09
C GLN A 6 14.98 1.06 -21.13
N LYS A 7 15.46 1.91 -22.06
CA LYS A 7 16.42 1.50 -23.09
C LYS A 7 17.77 1.14 -22.48
N ASP A 8 18.27 1.92 -21.51
CA ASP A 8 19.54 1.65 -20.85
C ASP A 8 19.49 0.36 -20.04
N VAL A 9 18.37 0.07 -19.35
CA VAL A 9 18.20 -1.20 -18.60
C VAL A 9 17.80 -2.40 -19.49
N CYS A 10 17.06 -2.19 -20.57
CA CYS A 10 16.85 -3.21 -21.61
C CYS A 10 18.17 -3.60 -22.26
N GLU A 11 19.01 -2.62 -22.57
CA GLU A 11 20.34 -2.84 -23.15
C GLU A 11 21.27 -3.55 -22.14
N LEU A 12 21.10 -3.26 -20.85
CA LEU A 12 21.78 -3.92 -19.73
C LEU A 12 21.50 -5.43 -19.66
N TYR A 13 20.23 -5.85 -19.73
CA TYR A 13 19.88 -7.28 -19.77
C TYR A 13 20.17 -7.93 -21.13
N SER A 14 20.14 -7.16 -22.22
CA SER A 14 20.61 -7.65 -23.53
C SER A 14 22.07 -8.09 -23.50
N LYS A 15 22.89 -7.49 -22.61
CA LYS A 15 24.29 -7.85 -22.39
C LYS A 15 24.45 -9.15 -21.59
N LEU A 16 23.49 -9.52 -20.74
CA LEU A 16 23.48 -10.81 -20.01
C LEU A 16 22.91 -11.96 -20.85
N ARG A 17 22.12 -11.64 -21.88
CA ARG A 17 21.45 -12.63 -22.71
C ARG A 17 22.45 -13.36 -23.63
N LYS A 18 22.46 -14.70 -23.59
CA LYS A 18 23.10 -15.50 -24.66
C LYS A 18 22.38 -15.22 -25.99
N PRO A 19 23.07 -14.96 -27.11
CA PRO A 19 22.41 -14.70 -28.38
C PRO A 19 21.69 -15.98 -28.83
N ILE A 20 20.37 -16.00 -28.64
CA ILE A 20 19.49 -17.01 -29.24
C ILE A 20 18.76 -16.31 -30.38
N VAL A 21 18.87 -16.93 -31.55
CA VAL A 21 18.37 -16.54 -32.87
C VAL A 21 17.01 -15.85 -32.81
N SER A 22 16.89 -14.77 -33.59
CA SER A 22 15.66 -14.03 -33.81
C SER A 22 14.59 -14.88 -34.51
N LYS A 23 13.33 -14.52 -34.20
CA LYS A 23 12.05 -14.95 -34.79
C LYS A 23 11.31 -16.09 -34.08
N ALA A 24 10.07 -15.74 -33.74
CA ALA A 24 8.90 -16.58 -33.50
C ALA A 24 8.93 -17.53 -32.28
N ALA A 25 8.23 -17.13 -31.22
CA ALA A 25 7.31 -18.00 -30.48
C ALA A 25 6.49 -17.16 -29.48
N ALA A 26 5.37 -16.61 -29.95
CA ALA A 26 4.22 -16.45 -29.07
C ALA A 26 3.63 -17.86 -28.90
N LEU A 27 3.75 -18.44 -27.71
CA LEU A 27 2.97 -19.63 -27.35
C LEU A 27 2.31 -19.41 -25.99
N SER A 28 0.99 -19.26 -26.11
CA SER A 28 -0.01 -19.38 -25.07
C SER A 28 0.19 -20.66 -24.25
N LEU A 29 0.16 -20.56 -22.93
CA LEU A 29 -0.05 -21.73 -22.07
C LEU A 29 -1.21 -21.44 -21.11
N ALA A 30 -2.37 -21.99 -21.46
CA ALA A 30 -3.54 -22.14 -20.61
C ALA A 30 -3.97 -23.61 -20.68
N ALA A 31 -3.98 -24.30 -19.54
CA ALA A 31 -4.78 -25.49 -19.15
C ALA A 31 -4.04 -26.23 -18.01
N ILE A 32 -4.56 -26.17 -16.76
CA ILE A 32 -5.38 -27.19 -16.06
C ILE A 32 -4.58 -28.45 -15.68
N ILE A 33 -4.57 -28.79 -14.37
CA ILE A 33 -4.99 -30.09 -13.82
C ILE A 33 -5.28 -29.94 -12.32
N ALA A 34 -6.46 -30.41 -11.94
CA ALA A 34 -6.95 -30.62 -10.59
C ALA A 34 -6.43 -31.96 -10.01
N GLY A 35 -6.35 -32.06 -8.69
CA GLY A 35 -6.12 -33.34 -8.02
C GLY A 35 -5.93 -33.15 -6.52
N GLY A 36 -7.01 -33.31 -5.76
CA GLY A 36 -6.96 -33.39 -4.31
C GLY A 36 -6.56 -34.79 -3.82
N THR A 37 -6.13 -34.86 -2.56
CA THR A 37 -6.43 -35.99 -1.65
C THR A 37 -6.35 -35.48 -0.21
N ALA A 38 -7.30 -35.93 0.59
CA ALA A 38 -7.42 -35.71 2.03
C ALA A 38 -6.81 -36.87 2.80
N ILE A 39 -6.23 -36.63 3.98
CA ILE A 39 -6.13 -37.61 5.08
C ILE A 39 -6.10 -36.85 6.45
N PRO A 40 -6.35 -37.49 7.61
CA PRO A 40 -7.34 -37.06 8.60
C PRO A 40 -6.70 -36.61 9.94
N GLY A 41 -7.55 -36.14 10.87
CA GLY A 41 -7.15 -35.59 12.16
C GLY A 41 -6.77 -36.60 13.25
N ILE A 42 -6.61 -36.06 14.47
CA ILE A 42 -6.88 -36.56 15.85
C ILE A 42 -5.98 -35.73 16.84
N PRO A 43 -6.35 -35.43 18.11
CA PRO A 43 -7.54 -34.80 18.68
C PRO A 43 -7.19 -33.57 19.55
N ALA A 44 -8.22 -32.94 20.13
CA ALA A 44 -8.11 -31.93 21.19
C ALA A 44 -7.90 -32.55 22.58
N ALA A 45 -7.21 -31.84 23.48
CA ALA A 45 -7.29 -32.04 24.93
C ALA A 45 -7.50 -30.70 25.64
N LEU A 46 -8.48 -30.72 26.54
CA LEU A 46 -9.01 -29.63 27.37
C LEU A 46 -8.34 -29.60 28.75
N GLY A 47 -8.44 -28.43 29.40
CA GLY A 47 -8.28 -28.24 30.85
C GLY A 47 -7.09 -27.35 31.19
N GLY A 48 -7.14 -26.31 32.03
CA GLY A 48 -8.14 -25.71 32.90
C GLY A 48 -7.41 -24.54 33.57
N SER A 49 -7.98 -23.32 33.57
CA SER A 49 -8.68 -22.71 34.71
C SER A 49 -7.82 -21.76 35.57
N HIS A 50 -8.28 -20.51 35.61
CA HIS A 50 -8.21 -19.51 36.68
C HIS A 50 -6.84 -18.99 37.16
N PHE A 51 -6.59 -17.70 36.94
CA PHE A 51 -6.47 -16.71 38.02
C PHE A 51 -6.98 -15.34 37.53
N ALA A 52 -8.00 -14.85 38.23
CA ALA A 52 -8.47 -13.48 38.13
C ALA A 52 -7.77 -12.65 39.22
N ALA A 53 -7.30 -11.46 38.88
CA ALA A 53 -7.07 -10.40 39.85
C ALA A 53 -7.42 -9.06 39.19
N THR A 54 -8.49 -8.49 39.72
CA THR A 54 -9.05 -7.17 39.45
C THR A 54 -8.09 -6.06 39.83
N ASN A 55 -7.99 -5.02 39.01
CA ASN A 55 -7.84 -3.65 39.49
C ASN A 55 -8.55 -2.70 38.53
N ALA A 56 -9.68 -2.18 39.01
CA ALA A 56 -10.45 -1.16 38.35
C ALA A 56 -9.75 0.20 38.55
N TYR A 57 -9.23 0.77 37.46
CA TYR A 57 -9.04 2.20 37.37
C TYR A 57 -10.18 2.76 36.52
N ALA A 58 -11.02 3.57 37.16
CA ALA A 58 -12.02 4.38 36.47
C ALA A 58 -11.28 5.42 35.63
N ALA A 59 -11.14 5.15 34.33
CA ALA A 59 -10.70 6.13 33.36
C ALA A 59 -11.87 7.07 33.06
N THR A 60 -11.74 8.32 33.50
CA THR A 60 -12.50 9.44 32.98
C THR A 60 -12.33 9.45 31.47
N ALA A 61 -13.42 9.34 30.73
CA ALA A 61 -13.42 9.41 29.27
C ALA A 61 -12.98 10.81 28.83
N GLU A 62 -11.68 10.99 28.64
CA GLU A 62 -11.18 11.97 27.68
C GLU A 62 -11.68 11.51 26.31
N THR A 63 -12.51 12.33 25.69
CA THR A 63 -12.84 12.18 24.28
C THR A 63 -11.56 12.40 23.48
N THR A 64 -10.78 11.34 23.29
CA THR A 64 -9.64 11.33 22.37
C THR A 64 -10.17 11.74 21.01
N ALA A 65 -9.72 12.90 20.53
CA ALA A 65 -9.88 13.25 19.13
C ALA A 65 -9.34 12.07 18.32
N ILE A 66 -10.15 11.52 17.43
CA ILE A 66 -9.75 10.37 16.63
C ILE A 66 -8.69 10.87 15.66
N GLY A 67 -7.44 10.59 15.99
CA GLY A 67 -6.29 10.91 15.15
C GLY A 67 -6.40 10.14 13.84
N GLU A 68 -6.14 10.82 12.73
CA GLU A 68 -5.96 10.17 11.44
C GLU A 68 -4.61 9.47 11.41
N TYR A 69 -4.58 8.22 10.93
CA TYR A 69 -3.36 7.43 10.78
C TYR A 69 -2.64 7.82 9.49
N HIS A 70 -1.51 8.51 9.62
CA HIS A 70 -0.79 9.10 8.50
C HIS A 70 0.34 8.18 8.02
N ILE A 71 0.24 7.75 6.76
CA ILE A 71 1.26 6.94 6.09
C ILE A 71 2.07 7.83 5.15
N VAL A 72 3.39 7.81 5.27
CA VAL A 72 4.29 8.44 4.31
C VAL A 72 5.11 7.37 3.60
N ALA A 73 5.13 7.39 2.28
CA ALA A 73 5.94 6.46 1.49
C ALA A 73 7.11 7.21 0.84
N LEU A 74 8.33 6.72 1.06
CA LEU A 74 9.58 7.31 0.52
C LEU A 74 10.32 6.29 -0.33
N GLY A 75 11.02 6.73 -1.37
CA GLY A 75 11.92 5.84 -2.10
C GLY A 75 11.84 5.96 -3.61
N ASP A 76 12.13 4.85 -4.29
CA ASP A 76 12.33 4.80 -5.73
C ASP A 76 11.05 4.47 -6.53
N SER A 77 11.21 3.88 -7.72
CA SER A 77 10.11 3.50 -8.60
C SER A 77 9.18 2.42 -8.02
N LEU A 78 9.68 1.61 -7.08
CA LEU A 78 8.84 0.65 -6.38
C LEU A 78 7.86 1.37 -5.44
N THR A 79 8.32 2.43 -4.76
CA THR A 79 7.47 3.32 -3.93
C THR A 79 6.44 4.03 -4.79
N VAL A 80 6.81 4.47 -6.00
CA VAL A 80 5.83 5.03 -6.97
C VAL A 80 4.72 4.04 -7.28
N GLY A 81 4.98 2.73 -7.22
CA GLY A 81 4.10 1.70 -7.73
C GLY A 81 4.16 1.61 -9.26
N TYR A 82 5.30 1.97 -9.85
CA TYR A 82 5.47 1.99 -11.30
C TYR A 82 5.35 0.59 -11.89
N THR A 83 4.58 0.47 -12.97
CA THR A 83 4.49 -0.73 -13.80
C THR A 83 4.83 -0.37 -15.24
N ASN A 84 5.50 -1.26 -15.95
CA ASN A 84 5.81 -1.06 -17.37
C ASN A 84 4.56 -0.71 -18.19
N GLY A 85 4.62 0.38 -18.95
CA GLY A 85 3.51 0.90 -19.75
C GLY A 85 2.77 2.06 -19.11
N MET A 86 2.96 2.31 -17.81
CA MET A 86 2.33 3.42 -17.08
C MET A 86 2.70 4.79 -17.68
N GLU A 87 3.89 4.91 -18.27
CA GLU A 87 4.35 6.11 -18.98
C GLU A 87 3.55 6.46 -20.24
N LYS A 88 2.74 5.52 -20.72
CA LYS A 88 1.89 5.68 -21.92
C LYS A 88 0.46 6.07 -21.54
N GLU A 89 0.11 6.02 -20.26
CA GLU A 89 -1.21 6.37 -19.79
C GLU A 89 -1.34 7.89 -19.70
N ALA A 90 -2.51 8.43 -20.05
CA ALA A 90 -2.76 9.87 -19.99
C ALA A 90 -2.79 10.37 -18.53
N ASN A 91 -3.34 9.56 -17.62
CA ASN A 91 -3.46 9.83 -16.19
C ASN A 91 -3.17 8.54 -15.42
N PRO A 92 -1.90 8.13 -15.31
CA PRO A 92 -1.56 6.91 -14.59
C PRO A 92 -1.97 7.01 -13.14
N ALA A 93 -2.66 5.98 -12.65
CA ALA A 93 -3.01 5.81 -11.24
C ALA A 93 -2.26 4.59 -10.71
N PRO A 94 -1.10 4.77 -10.06
CA PRO A 94 -0.34 3.64 -9.55
C PRO A 94 -1.15 2.79 -8.59
N TYR A 95 -0.95 1.47 -8.70
CA TYR A 95 -1.47 0.51 -7.75
C TYR A 95 -0.35 -0.46 -7.37
N GLY A 96 0.60 0.06 -6.59
CA GLY A 96 1.76 -0.63 -6.08
C GLY A 96 1.55 -1.19 -4.67
N TYR A 97 2.66 -1.39 -3.96
CA TYR A 97 2.61 -1.89 -2.58
C TYR A 97 2.10 -0.81 -1.61
N VAL A 98 2.40 0.47 -1.86
CA VAL A 98 1.96 1.60 -1.03
C VAL A 98 0.45 1.66 -0.94
N GLU A 99 -0.25 1.54 -2.06
CA GLU A 99 -1.72 1.51 -2.11
C GLU A 99 -2.30 0.31 -1.35
N ARG A 100 -1.59 -0.81 -1.35
CA ARG A 100 -2.00 -2.03 -0.63
C ARG A 100 -1.75 -1.90 0.86
N VAL A 101 -0.65 -1.29 1.29
CA VAL A 101 -0.38 -0.93 2.70
C VAL A 101 -1.47 0.03 3.20
N TYR A 102 -1.81 1.05 2.40
CA TYR A 102 -2.91 1.95 2.71
C TYR A 102 -4.26 1.22 2.87
N GLU A 103 -4.58 0.30 1.95
CA GLU A 103 -5.76 -0.56 2.05
C GLU A 103 -5.77 -1.39 3.34
N GLN A 104 -4.60 -1.87 3.80
CA GLN A 104 -4.50 -2.60 5.06
C GLN A 104 -4.77 -1.72 6.28
N ALA A 105 -4.32 -0.47 6.30
CA ALA A 105 -4.69 0.47 7.36
C ALA A 105 -6.22 0.66 7.42
N LEU A 106 -6.87 0.78 6.27
CA LEU A 106 -8.35 0.85 6.21
C LEU A 106 -9.01 -0.44 6.71
N PHE A 107 -8.44 -1.61 6.43
CA PHE A 107 -8.90 -2.89 6.99
C PHE A 107 -8.75 -2.95 8.51
N GLN A 108 -7.78 -2.26 9.12
CA GLN A 108 -7.69 -2.16 10.58
C GLN A 108 -8.80 -1.29 11.20
N GLY A 109 -9.65 -0.68 10.38
CA GLY A 109 -10.68 0.24 10.85
C GLY A 109 -10.17 1.65 11.12
N LEU A 110 -8.93 1.95 10.71
CA LEU A 110 -8.32 3.25 10.89
C LEU A 110 -8.88 4.25 9.88
N ARG A 111 -9.17 5.46 10.34
CA ARG A 111 -9.17 6.64 9.47
C ARG A 111 -7.73 6.89 9.05
N ALA A 112 -7.42 6.76 7.77
CA ALA A 112 -6.04 6.81 7.29
C ALA A 112 -5.86 7.69 6.04
N SER A 113 -4.68 8.29 5.90
CA SER A 113 -4.20 8.91 4.68
C SER A 113 -2.85 8.36 4.26
N VAL A 114 -2.50 8.60 3.00
CA VAL A 114 -1.19 8.25 2.45
C VAL A 114 -0.64 9.38 1.59
N SER A 115 0.60 9.78 1.86
CA SER A 115 1.40 10.68 1.02
C SER A 115 2.55 9.89 0.40
N ASN A 116 2.59 9.82 -0.93
CA ASN A 116 3.59 9.04 -1.67
C ASN A 116 4.62 9.96 -2.34
N TYR A 117 5.84 9.93 -1.81
CA TYR A 117 7.02 10.67 -2.28
C TYR A 117 8.02 9.77 -3.01
N GLY A 118 7.55 8.67 -3.61
CA GLY A 118 8.36 7.84 -4.49
C GLY A 118 8.81 8.61 -5.74
N ILE A 119 10.06 8.42 -6.15
CA ILE A 119 10.67 9.10 -7.31
C ILE A 119 11.30 8.06 -8.24
N LEU A 120 10.94 8.08 -9.53
CA LEU A 120 11.53 7.17 -10.50
C LEU A 120 13.05 7.37 -10.59
N GLY A 121 13.81 6.27 -10.44
CA GLY A 121 15.27 6.28 -10.57
C GLY A 121 16.04 6.74 -9.34
N LEU A 122 15.37 6.97 -8.19
CA LEU A 122 16.02 7.43 -6.96
C LEU A 122 17.09 6.45 -6.46
N THR A 123 18.29 6.96 -6.22
CA THR A 123 19.38 6.26 -5.52
C THR A 123 19.37 6.55 -4.02
N THR A 124 20.09 5.78 -3.21
CA THR A 124 20.20 6.08 -1.77
C THR A 124 20.84 7.43 -1.50
N ALA A 125 21.82 7.84 -2.31
CA ALA A 125 22.49 9.13 -2.19
C ALA A 125 21.55 10.33 -2.44
N GLU A 126 20.61 10.18 -3.37
CA GLU A 126 19.63 11.21 -3.71
C GLU A 126 18.47 11.22 -2.73
N LEU A 127 18.04 10.05 -2.23
CA LEU A 127 17.10 9.98 -1.13
C LEU A 127 17.64 10.71 0.09
N ASP A 128 18.88 10.41 0.51
CA ASP A 128 19.57 11.08 1.63
C ASP A 128 19.56 12.61 1.46
N ARG A 129 19.95 13.11 0.28
CA ARG A 129 19.86 14.54 -0.04
C ARG A 129 18.43 15.09 0.07
N TYR A 130 17.45 14.37 -0.43
CA TYR A 130 16.05 14.83 -0.46
C TYR A 130 15.45 14.93 0.95
N VAL A 131 15.56 13.87 1.75
CA VAL A 131 15.05 13.88 3.14
C VAL A 131 15.90 14.75 4.06
N GLY A 132 17.21 14.85 3.80
CA GLY A 132 18.11 15.74 4.51
C GLY A 132 17.79 17.22 4.25
N ALA A 133 17.43 17.58 3.03
CA ALA A 133 16.95 18.92 2.70
C ALA A 133 15.63 19.24 3.42
N ALA A 134 14.69 18.29 3.44
CA ALA A 134 13.44 18.43 4.19
C ALA A 134 13.69 18.69 5.68
N LEU A 135 14.54 17.88 6.33
CA LEU A 135 14.92 18.05 7.74
C LEU A 135 15.52 19.44 8.03
N LYS A 136 16.34 19.97 7.11
CA LYS A 136 17.01 21.27 7.28
C LYS A 136 16.16 22.46 6.85
N GLY A 137 14.98 22.24 6.27
CA GLY A 137 14.17 23.30 5.65
C GLY A 137 14.83 23.92 4.40
N GLU A 138 15.69 23.16 3.72
CA GLU A 138 16.39 23.59 2.52
C GLU A 138 15.56 23.31 1.26
N ALA A 139 15.67 24.20 0.27
CA ALA A 139 15.07 23.97 -1.03
C ALA A 139 15.94 23.02 -1.86
N ILE A 140 15.31 22.05 -2.53
CA ILE A 140 15.95 21.18 -3.52
C ILE A 140 15.52 21.59 -4.93
N LYS A 141 16.43 21.56 -5.89
CA LYS A 141 16.12 21.78 -7.31
C LYS A 141 15.81 20.43 -7.98
N PRO A 142 15.03 20.42 -9.08
CA PRO A 142 14.85 19.21 -9.89
C PRO A 142 16.16 18.59 -10.37
N SER A 143 17.21 19.41 -10.55
CA SER A 143 18.56 18.98 -10.92
C SER A 143 19.27 18.15 -9.86
N ASP A 144 18.86 18.25 -8.60
CA ASP A 144 19.49 17.58 -7.46
C ASP A 144 18.88 16.20 -7.19
N LEU A 145 17.80 15.87 -7.92
CA LEU A 145 17.09 14.60 -7.93
C LEU A 145 17.37 13.83 -9.24
N PRO A 146 17.02 12.53 -9.33
CA PRO A 146 17.43 11.67 -10.44
C PRO A 146 17.15 12.23 -11.83
N GLY A 147 18.17 12.18 -12.68
CA GLY A 147 18.05 12.52 -14.11
C GLY A 147 17.78 14.01 -14.38
N GLY A 148 17.88 14.88 -13.37
CA GLY A 148 17.96 16.33 -13.41
C GLY A 148 16.88 17.12 -14.14
N ASN A 149 15.91 16.47 -14.79
CA ASN A 149 14.63 16.97 -15.34
C ASN A 149 13.84 15.93 -16.21
N GLY A 150 14.29 14.69 -16.39
CA GLY A 150 13.78 13.85 -17.50
C GLY A 150 13.20 12.46 -17.21
N HIS A 151 13.28 11.93 -15.99
CA HIS A 151 12.90 10.53 -15.70
C HIS A 151 11.54 10.39 -15.04
N ASP A 152 11.27 11.19 -14.01
CA ASP A 152 9.95 11.29 -13.40
C ASP A 152 9.25 12.58 -13.89
N PRO A 153 8.08 12.51 -14.54
CA PRO A 153 7.35 13.71 -14.97
C PRO A 153 6.91 14.59 -13.79
N ARG A 154 6.94 14.07 -12.56
CA ARG A 154 6.56 14.76 -11.32
C ARG A 154 7.75 15.42 -10.61
N ILE A 155 8.97 15.32 -11.14
CA ILE A 155 10.20 15.71 -10.42
C ILE A 155 10.18 17.17 -9.92
N ALA A 156 9.66 18.09 -10.73
CA ALA A 156 9.55 19.49 -10.35
C ALA A 156 8.55 19.72 -9.21
N GLN A 157 7.42 19.00 -9.24
CA GLN A 157 6.43 19.03 -8.17
C GLN A 157 6.99 18.44 -6.88
N LEU A 158 7.70 17.30 -6.97
CA LEU A 158 8.29 16.62 -5.81
C LEU A 158 9.39 17.46 -5.16
N ALA A 159 10.25 18.10 -5.96
CA ALA A 159 11.24 19.06 -5.48
C ALA A 159 10.57 20.25 -4.76
N ALA A 160 9.52 20.83 -5.35
CA ALA A 160 8.76 21.91 -4.73
C ALA A 160 8.00 21.48 -3.47
N ALA A 161 7.64 20.19 -3.36
CA ALA A 161 6.92 19.62 -2.23
C ALA A 161 7.82 19.29 -1.03
N THR A 162 9.12 19.58 -1.05
CA THR A 162 10.05 19.32 0.07
C THR A 162 9.56 19.86 1.43
N PRO A 163 9.00 21.09 1.53
CA PRO A 163 8.41 21.55 2.80
C PRO A 163 7.18 20.74 3.24
N GLN A 164 6.38 20.26 2.28
CA GLN A 164 5.23 19.40 2.58
C GLN A 164 5.67 18.00 3.00
N LEU A 165 6.76 17.47 2.42
CA LEU A 165 7.38 16.23 2.86
C LEU A 165 7.77 16.30 4.34
N PHE A 166 8.41 17.39 4.79
CA PHE A 166 8.70 17.59 6.20
C PHE A 166 7.41 17.55 7.04
N ALA A 167 6.39 18.33 6.66
CA ALA A 167 5.13 18.42 7.41
C ALA A 167 4.34 17.10 7.46
N ASP A 168 4.45 16.29 6.41
CA ASP A 168 3.81 14.97 6.35
C ASP A 168 4.59 13.95 7.21
N VAL A 169 5.92 13.95 7.15
CA VAL A 169 6.76 13.08 8.00
C VAL A 169 6.62 13.44 9.48
N GLU A 170 6.55 14.73 9.82
CA GLU A 170 6.33 15.23 11.19
C GLU A 170 5.07 14.63 11.83
N LYS A 171 4.04 14.35 11.02
CA LYS A 171 2.75 13.78 11.47
C LYS A 171 2.62 12.28 11.22
N ALA A 172 3.61 11.65 10.58
CA ALA A 172 3.51 10.26 10.18
C ALA A 172 3.42 9.32 11.39
N ASP A 173 2.44 8.42 11.37
CA ASP A 173 2.44 7.24 12.24
C ASP A 173 3.32 6.13 11.64
N LEU A 174 3.36 6.07 10.30
CA LEU A 174 4.08 5.05 9.55
C LEU A 174 4.83 5.66 8.37
N VAL A 175 6.10 5.33 8.25
CA VAL A 175 6.93 5.56 7.06
C VAL A 175 7.29 4.23 6.42
N VAL A 176 6.95 4.03 5.15
CA VAL A 176 7.36 2.85 4.37
C VAL A 176 8.37 3.22 3.29
N MET A 177 9.38 2.36 3.07
CA MET A 177 10.51 2.70 2.20
C MET A 177 10.98 1.52 1.33
N THR A 178 11.23 1.80 0.05
CA THR A 178 11.99 0.95 -0.87
C THR A 178 13.06 1.78 -1.57
N ILE A 179 14.34 1.44 -1.44
CA ILE A 179 15.44 2.18 -2.06
C ILE A 179 16.67 1.29 -2.25
N GLY A 180 17.47 1.58 -3.27
CA GLY A 180 18.77 0.93 -3.48
C GLY A 180 18.91 0.22 -4.83
N SER A 181 17.79 -0.10 -5.49
CA SER A 181 17.85 -0.86 -6.76
C SER A 181 18.61 -0.09 -7.85
N ASN A 182 18.50 1.25 -7.84
CA ASN A 182 19.17 2.13 -8.81
C ASN A 182 20.67 2.26 -8.58
N ASP A 183 21.12 2.15 -7.32
CA ASP A 183 22.52 2.23 -6.95
C ASP A 183 23.32 1.14 -7.66
N PHE A 184 22.78 -0.08 -7.72
CA PHE A 184 23.48 -1.25 -8.27
C PHE A 184 23.27 -1.47 -9.78
N LEU A 185 22.62 -0.56 -10.52
CA LEU A 185 22.40 -0.75 -11.96
C LEU A 185 23.70 -0.89 -12.77
N THR A 186 24.79 -0.26 -12.33
CA THR A 186 26.10 -0.36 -12.99
C THR A 186 26.72 -1.76 -12.90
N VAL A 187 26.36 -2.54 -11.88
CA VAL A 187 26.84 -3.93 -11.68
C VAL A 187 26.52 -4.80 -12.88
N PHE A 188 25.33 -4.63 -13.46
CA PHE A 188 24.92 -5.43 -14.62
C PHE A 188 25.82 -5.22 -15.85
N GLN A 189 26.51 -4.08 -15.96
CA GLN A 189 27.47 -3.83 -17.04
C GLN A 189 28.79 -4.63 -16.86
N GLN A 190 29.09 -5.04 -15.62
CA GLN A 190 30.36 -5.69 -15.25
C GLN A 190 30.31 -7.22 -15.25
N PHE A 191 29.16 -7.84 -15.55
CA PHE A 191 29.11 -9.31 -15.65
C PHE A 191 29.99 -9.83 -16.78
N LYS A 192 30.06 -9.11 -17.91
CA LYS A 192 30.92 -9.49 -19.04
C LYS A 192 32.42 -9.38 -18.73
N SER A 193 32.80 -8.47 -17.83
CA SER A 193 34.19 -8.25 -17.44
C SER A 193 34.62 -9.15 -16.28
N GLY A 194 33.70 -9.89 -15.65
CA GLY A 194 33.97 -10.69 -14.46
C GLY A 194 34.14 -9.88 -13.17
N ASN A 195 33.96 -8.56 -13.22
CA ASN A 195 34.21 -7.65 -12.10
C ASN A 195 32.95 -7.32 -11.28
N ALA A 196 31.80 -7.91 -11.62
CA ALA A 196 30.53 -7.62 -10.97
C ALA A 196 30.56 -7.86 -9.45
N GLU A 197 31.14 -8.98 -9.00
CA GLU A 197 31.25 -9.31 -7.58
C GLU A 197 32.09 -8.28 -6.80
N GLN A 198 33.27 -7.94 -7.34
CA GLN A 198 34.13 -6.94 -6.71
C GLN A 198 33.45 -5.57 -6.63
N LEU A 199 32.74 -5.16 -7.69
CA LEU A 199 32.01 -3.90 -7.73
C LEU A 199 30.89 -3.88 -6.67
N ILE A 200 30.12 -4.97 -6.54
CA ILE A 200 29.09 -5.10 -5.49
C ILE A 200 29.73 -4.87 -4.12
N GLN A 201 30.81 -5.60 -3.80
CA GLN A 201 31.47 -5.49 -2.49
C GLN A 201 32.02 -4.09 -2.20
N GLN A 202 32.44 -3.34 -3.22
CA GLN A 202 32.88 -1.95 -3.08
C GLN A 202 31.72 -0.97 -2.84
N MET A 203 30.53 -1.26 -3.35
CA MET A 203 29.36 -0.38 -3.25
C MET A 203 28.59 -0.56 -1.94
N LEU A 204 28.59 -1.76 -1.37
CA LEU A 204 27.82 -2.08 -0.15
C LEU A 204 28.08 -1.15 1.04
N PRO A 205 29.33 -0.75 1.38
CA PRO A 205 29.57 0.14 2.52
C PRO A 205 28.98 1.54 2.34
N GLU A 206 29.08 2.10 1.14
CA GLU A 206 28.54 3.43 0.85
C GLU A 206 27.01 3.39 0.78
N TYR A 207 26.43 2.33 0.21
CA TYR A 207 24.98 2.08 0.26
C TYR A 207 24.47 2.02 1.72
N GLU A 208 25.12 1.23 2.58
CA GLU A 208 24.75 1.07 4.00
C GLU A 208 24.75 2.43 4.72
N LYS A 209 25.79 3.22 4.51
CA LYS A 209 25.96 4.55 5.11
C LYS A 209 24.90 5.55 4.62
N GLN A 210 24.62 5.58 3.32
CA GLN A 210 23.63 6.49 2.74
C GLN A 210 22.22 6.14 3.19
N LEU A 211 21.89 4.84 3.20
CA LEU A 211 20.62 4.36 3.74
C LEU A 211 20.45 4.79 5.21
N GLU A 212 21.47 4.57 6.05
CA GLU A 212 21.41 4.97 7.45
C GLU A 212 21.22 6.48 7.61
N THR A 213 21.93 7.30 6.83
CA THR A 213 21.82 8.76 6.91
C THR A 213 20.42 9.24 6.50
N ALA A 214 19.86 8.68 5.42
CA ALA A 214 18.50 8.98 4.99
C ALA A 214 17.46 8.60 6.06
N VAL A 215 17.56 7.40 6.65
CA VAL A 215 16.62 6.97 7.70
C VAL A 215 16.77 7.83 8.96
N ARG A 216 18.01 8.22 9.33
CA ARG A 216 18.25 9.14 10.43
C ARG A 216 17.67 10.53 10.18
N ALA A 217 17.66 11.01 8.93
CA ALA A 217 17.00 12.27 8.60
C ALA A 217 15.49 12.20 8.83
N VAL A 218 14.84 11.09 8.44
CA VAL A 218 13.41 10.84 8.72
C VAL A 218 13.14 10.80 10.23
N ILE A 219 13.97 10.08 10.98
CA ILE A 219 13.91 10.03 12.46
C ILE A 219 14.11 11.43 13.07
N GLY A 220 14.99 12.25 12.49
CA GLY A 220 15.22 13.63 12.93
C GLY A 220 14.00 14.53 12.74
N ILE A 221 13.15 14.26 11.74
CA ILE A 221 11.87 14.94 11.54
C ILE A 221 10.83 14.41 12.51
N ASN A 222 10.72 13.08 12.63
CA ASN A 222 9.76 12.43 13.52
C ASN A 222 10.35 11.15 14.14
N PRO A 223 10.78 11.20 15.42
CA PRO A 223 11.38 10.06 16.11
C PRO A 223 10.35 9.01 16.58
N HIS A 224 9.04 9.29 16.45
CA HIS A 224 7.96 8.43 16.94
C HIS A 224 7.34 7.56 15.85
N ALA A 225 7.54 7.89 14.57
CA ALA A 225 7.01 7.10 13.46
C ALA A 225 7.56 5.66 13.46
N GLU A 226 6.72 4.69 13.13
CA GLU A 226 7.19 3.36 12.72
C GLU A 226 7.81 3.47 11.32
N ILE A 227 9.03 2.97 11.13
CA ILE A 227 9.72 2.99 9.84
C ILE A 227 9.94 1.55 9.37
N VAL A 228 9.34 1.20 8.23
CA VAL A 228 9.48 -0.13 7.62
C VAL A 228 10.20 -0.02 6.28
N ILE A 229 11.31 -0.73 6.15
CA ILE A 229 12.18 -0.69 4.96
C ILE A 229 12.16 -2.07 4.30
N SER A 230 11.96 -2.13 2.99
CA SER A 230 12.02 -3.39 2.24
C SER A 230 13.47 -3.80 1.95
N ASP A 231 13.74 -5.11 1.95
CA ASP A 231 14.88 -5.64 1.20
C ASP A 231 14.63 -5.58 -0.33
N LEU A 232 15.67 -5.90 -1.13
CA LEU A 232 15.62 -5.80 -2.59
C LEU A 232 15.56 -7.19 -3.23
N TYR A 233 14.52 -7.45 -4.03
CA TYR A 233 14.40 -8.68 -4.80
C TYR A 233 15.36 -8.72 -5.99
N ASN A 234 15.76 -9.93 -6.39
CA ASN A 234 16.48 -10.15 -7.64
C ASN A 234 15.46 -10.26 -8.81
N PRO A 235 15.43 -9.32 -9.77
CA PRO A 235 14.52 -9.40 -10.90
C PRO A 235 14.94 -10.40 -11.99
N ALA A 236 16.17 -10.92 -11.93
CA ALA A 236 16.71 -11.78 -12.97
C ALA A 236 16.00 -13.15 -12.97
N PRO A 237 15.46 -13.62 -14.10
CA PRO A 237 14.87 -14.95 -14.20
C PRO A 237 15.88 -16.04 -13.85
N ASN A 238 15.48 -16.99 -12.99
CA ASN A 238 16.24 -18.23 -12.77
C ASN A 238 16.07 -19.19 -13.95
N ASP A 239 16.59 -18.79 -15.11
CA ASP A 239 16.43 -19.53 -16.34
C ASP A 239 17.65 -19.33 -17.24
N LYS A 240 18.32 -20.45 -17.51
CA LYS A 240 19.57 -20.52 -18.28
C LYS A 240 19.44 -20.00 -19.71
N ARG A 241 18.22 -19.82 -20.22
CA ARG A 241 17.94 -19.19 -21.52
C ARG A 241 18.16 -17.68 -21.50
N PHE A 242 18.06 -17.05 -20.33
CA PHE A 242 18.15 -15.59 -20.15
C PHE A 242 19.38 -15.18 -19.34
N VAL A 243 19.68 -15.89 -18.25
CA VAL A 243 20.76 -15.57 -17.30
C VAL A 243 21.56 -16.84 -17.00
N SER A 244 22.89 -16.76 -16.99
CA SER A 244 23.71 -17.93 -16.67
C SER A 244 23.54 -18.35 -15.21
N GLU A 245 23.80 -19.61 -14.88
CA GLU A 245 23.64 -20.09 -13.50
C GLU A 245 24.60 -19.39 -12.52
N SER A 246 25.83 -19.07 -12.97
CA SER A 246 26.79 -18.30 -12.18
C SER A 246 26.31 -16.87 -11.94
N ASP A 247 25.79 -16.21 -12.98
CA ASP A 247 25.32 -14.83 -12.88
C ASP A 247 24.08 -14.73 -11.99
N TYR A 248 23.16 -15.71 -12.10
CA TYR A 248 21.99 -15.78 -11.22
C TYR A 248 22.41 -15.97 -9.75
N LYS A 249 23.36 -16.88 -9.47
CA LYS A 249 23.89 -17.07 -8.11
C LYS A 249 24.55 -15.81 -7.57
N LEU A 250 25.32 -15.10 -8.40
CA LEU A 250 25.93 -13.83 -8.01
C LEU A 250 24.88 -12.75 -7.68
N LEU A 251 23.83 -12.62 -8.50
CA LEU A 251 22.73 -11.68 -8.24
C LEU A 251 21.91 -12.05 -7.00
N ALA A 252 21.67 -13.34 -6.78
CA ALA A 252 21.02 -13.83 -5.57
C ALA A 252 21.86 -13.54 -4.32
N GLN A 253 23.18 -13.75 -4.39
CA GLN A 253 24.10 -13.39 -3.31
C GLN A 253 24.13 -11.88 -3.07
N ALA A 254 24.13 -11.06 -4.13
CA ALA A 254 24.08 -9.61 -4.00
C ALA A 254 22.80 -9.14 -3.28
N SER A 255 21.65 -9.72 -3.61
CA SER A 255 20.37 -9.44 -2.93
C SER A 255 20.44 -9.81 -1.43
N ALA A 256 21.05 -10.96 -1.08
CA ALA A 256 21.26 -11.35 0.30
C ALA A 256 22.26 -10.45 1.05
N ASP A 257 23.33 -10.02 0.40
CA ASP A 257 24.31 -9.09 0.97
C ASP A 257 23.67 -7.72 1.24
N ILE A 258 22.87 -7.20 0.29
CA ILE A 258 22.12 -5.96 0.46
C ILE A 258 21.14 -6.08 1.62
N ARG A 259 20.39 -7.19 1.72
CA ARG A 259 19.51 -7.47 2.89
C ARG A 259 20.30 -7.39 4.20
N THR A 260 21.48 -8.00 4.25
CA THR A 260 22.34 -7.98 5.44
C THR A 260 22.73 -6.55 5.83
N ARG A 261 23.00 -5.67 4.86
CA ARG A 261 23.27 -4.23 5.10
C ARG A 261 22.04 -3.51 5.66
N ILE A 262 20.86 -3.74 5.09
CA ILE A 262 19.59 -3.16 5.56
C ILE A 262 19.29 -3.61 7.00
N GLU A 263 19.43 -4.90 7.28
CA GLU A 263 19.25 -5.48 8.61
C GLU A 263 20.23 -4.87 9.62
N ALA A 264 21.47 -4.63 9.24
CA ALA A 264 22.47 -3.99 10.10
C ALA A 264 22.07 -2.55 10.47
N VAL A 265 21.61 -1.75 9.49
CA VAL A 265 21.09 -0.40 9.72
C VAL A 265 19.88 -0.43 10.66
N VAL A 266 18.88 -1.24 10.34
CA VAL A 266 17.65 -1.36 11.15
C VAL A 266 17.98 -1.84 12.57
N SER A 267 18.90 -2.79 12.72
CA SER A 267 19.31 -3.29 14.04
C SER A 267 19.99 -2.21 14.87
N ARG A 268 20.85 -1.37 14.28
CA ARG A 268 21.49 -0.24 14.97
C ARG A 268 20.45 0.77 15.45
N LEU A 269 19.55 1.20 14.55
CA LEU A 269 18.51 2.18 14.88
C LEU A 269 17.52 1.64 15.93
N LYS A 270 17.18 0.35 15.86
CA LYS A 270 16.36 -0.30 16.88
C LYS A 270 17.06 -0.36 18.24
N ALA A 271 18.38 -0.63 18.28
CA ALA A 271 19.15 -0.60 19.52
C ALA A 271 19.22 0.79 20.14
N GLU A 272 19.09 1.85 19.34
CA GLU A 272 18.96 3.24 19.79
C GLU A 272 17.54 3.62 20.26
N GLY A 273 16.57 2.71 20.15
CA GLY A 273 15.20 2.88 20.63
C GLY A 273 14.19 3.32 19.56
N TYR A 274 14.58 3.41 18.29
CA TYR A 274 13.67 3.78 17.21
C TYR A 274 12.85 2.59 16.70
N ASN A 275 11.59 2.82 16.36
CA ASN A 275 10.70 1.77 15.83
C ASN A 275 10.98 1.50 14.35
N THR A 276 12.04 0.73 14.08
CA THR A 276 12.50 0.39 12.72
C THR A 276 12.40 -1.11 12.47
N ARG A 277 11.94 -1.50 11.28
CA ARG A 277 11.69 -2.90 10.90
C ARG A 277 12.01 -3.16 9.43
N VAL A 278 12.31 -4.42 9.10
CA VAL A 278 12.53 -4.86 7.72
C VAL A 278 11.29 -5.61 7.20
N ALA A 279 10.82 -5.26 6.01
CA ALA A 279 9.89 -6.06 5.23
C ALA A 279 10.68 -6.94 4.25
N TYR A 280 10.57 -8.26 4.41
CA TYR A 280 11.29 -9.23 3.57
C TYR A 280 10.46 -9.56 2.33
N VAL A 281 10.79 -8.93 1.21
CA VAL A 281 10.15 -9.10 -0.10
C VAL A 281 10.92 -10.08 -0.97
N ALA A 282 12.25 -10.08 -0.91
CA ALA A 282 13.08 -10.72 -1.92
C ALA A 282 12.91 -12.24 -1.98
N ASP A 283 12.69 -12.92 -0.86
CA ASP A 283 12.51 -14.37 -0.82
C ASP A 283 11.23 -14.81 -1.54
N ASP A 284 10.17 -14.00 -1.52
CA ASP A 284 8.91 -14.34 -2.17
C ASP A 284 8.99 -14.31 -3.71
N PHE A 285 9.95 -13.55 -4.25
CA PHE A 285 10.21 -13.43 -5.67
C PHE A 285 11.05 -14.60 -6.23
N VAL A 286 11.77 -15.33 -5.39
CA VAL A 286 12.62 -16.44 -5.82
C VAL A 286 11.81 -17.51 -6.55
N GLY A 287 12.21 -17.83 -7.78
CA GLY A 287 11.53 -18.76 -8.68
C GLY A 287 10.23 -18.23 -9.30
N LYS A 288 9.84 -16.99 -8.98
CA LYS A 288 8.62 -16.33 -9.48
C LYS A 288 8.93 -15.03 -10.21
N GLU A 289 10.21 -14.76 -10.50
CA GLU A 289 10.71 -13.48 -11.03
C GLU A 289 9.97 -13.11 -12.32
N VAL A 290 9.82 -14.05 -13.25
CA VAL A 290 9.07 -13.86 -14.51
C VAL A 290 7.58 -13.60 -14.28
N SER A 291 6.98 -14.25 -13.28
CA SER A 291 5.54 -14.15 -13.02
C SER A 291 5.16 -12.91 -12.23
N TYR A 292 6.10 -12.33 -11.47
CA TYR A 292 5.89 -11.19 -10.59
C TYR A 292 6.46 -9.89 -11.12
N THR A 293 7.31 -9.94 -12.14
CA THR A 293 7.86 -8.75 -12.81
C THR A 293 7.38 -8.65 -14.26
N THR A 294 7.86 -7.64 -14.98
CA THR A 294 7.67 -7.55 -16.44
C THR A 294 8.96 -7.82 -17.23
N VAL A 295 9.88 -8.62 -16.66
CA VAL A 295 11.25 -8.81 -17.18
C VAL A 295 11.33 -9.33 -18.62
N LEU A 296 10.32 -10.09 -19.06
CA LEU A 296 10.22 -10.53 -20.46
C LEU A 296 9.95 -9.39 -21.45
N ALA A 297 9.41 -8.27 -20.98
CA ALA A 297 9.24 -7.04 -21.75
C ALA A 297 10.45 -6.09 -21.63
N GLY A 298 11.56 -6.54 -21.04
CA GLY A 298 12.78 -5.75 -20.85
C GLY A 298 12.75 -4.82 -19.63
N ASP A 299 11.76 -4.97 -18.76
CA ASP A 299 11.56 -4.13 -17.59
C ASP A 299 11.51 -4.98 -16.31
N PHE A 300 12.23 -4.58 -15.26
CA PHE A 300 12.42 -5.39 -14.06
C PHE A 300 11.43 -5.06 -12.93
N HIS A 301 10.50 -4.12 -13.17
CA HIS A 301 9.55 -3.71 -12.15
C HIS A 301 8.49 -4.79 -11.90
N PRO A 302 7.91 -4.82 -10.68
CA PRO A 302 6.83 -5.72 -10.37
C PRO A 302 5.61 -5.43 -11.25
N ASN A 303 4.88 -6.49 -11.58
CA ASN A 303 3.51 -6.36 -12.07
C ASN A 303 2.53 -6.38 -10.87
N ASN A 304 1.22 -6.39 -11.14
CA ASN A 304 0.21 -6.40 -10.08
C ASN A 304 0.36 -7.54 -9.06
N ARG A 305 0.85 -8.71 -9.46
CA ARG A 305 1.08 -9.85 -8.55
C ARG A 305 2.32 -9.62 -7.69
N GLY A 306 3.40 -9.11 -8.28
CA GLY A 306 4.59 -8.75 -7.53
C GLY A 306 4.33 -7.66 -6.49
N TYR A 307 3.59 -6.61 -6.86
CA TYR A 307 3.18 -5.58 -5.90
C TYR A 307 2.19 -6.08 -4.84
N GLU A 308 1.37 -7.09 -5.14
CA GLU A 308 0.55 -7.76 -4.13
C GLU A 308 1.41 -8.47 -3.09
N VAL A 309 2.42 -9.19 -3.53
CA VAL A 309 3.38 -9.87 -2.65
C VAL A 309 4.16 -8.85 -1.81
N MET A 310 4.66 -7.78 -2.41
CA MET A 310 5.29 -6.69 -1.64
C MET A 310 4.34 -6.12 -0.58
N GLY A 311 3.10 -5.83 -0.95
CA GLY A 311 2.08 -5.34 -0.03
C GLY A 311 1.81 -6.31 1.13
N LYS A 312 1.87 -7.63 0.89
CA LYS A 312 1.78 -8.67 1.92
C LYS A 312 2.96 -8.60 2.88
N SER A 313 4.19 -8.57 2.38
CA SER A 313 5.40 -8.52 3.22
C SER A 313 5.39 -7.30 4.15
N PHE A 314 5.00 -6.12 3.65
CA PHE A 314 4.83 -4.94 4.50
C PHE A 314 3.70 -5.11 5.53
N ALA A 315 2.54 -5.59 5.11
CA ALA A 315 1.38 -5.74 5.99
C ALA A 315 1.58 -6.79 7.10
N GLU A 316 2.27 -7.88 6.80
CA GLU A 316 2.61 -8.91 7.79
C GLU A 316 3.56 -8.36 8.85
N VAL A 317 4.50 -7.50 8.49
CA VAL A 317 5.33 -6.81 9.46
C VAL A 317 4.49 -5.84 10.27
N ILE A 318 3.80 -4.89 9.64
CA ILE A 318 3.12 -3.79 10.33
C ILE A 318 1.94 -4.29 11.18
N TRP A 319 1.09 -5.16 10.62
CA TRP A 319 -0.19 -5.57 11.23
C TRP A 319 -0.32 -7.08 11.47
N GLY A 320 0.69 -7.89 11.14
CA GLY A 320 0.65 -9.34 11.36
C GLY A 320 -0.21 -10.14 10.36
N ALA A 321 -0.86 -9.46 9.40
CA ALA A 321 -1.69 -10.11 8.40
C ALA A 321 -1.93 -9.20 7.18
N TYR A 322 -2.13 -9.84 6.03
CA TYR A 322 -2.67 -9.20 4.83
C TYR A 322 -4.11 -9.65 4.59
N ARG A 323 -5.01 -8.69 4.42
CA ARG A 323 -6.45 -8.92 4.25
C ARG A 323 -6.89 -8.50 2.85
N VAL A 324 -7.80 -9.31 2.31
CA VAL A 324 -8.52 -9.05 1.07
C VAL A 324 -10.02 -9.13 1.35
N PRO A 325 -10.87 -8.42 0.59
CA PRO A 325 -12.30 -8.58 0.74
C PRO A 325 -12.71 -10.03 0.42
N SER A 326 -13.73 -10.53 1.11
CA SER A 326 -14.31 -11.83 0.82
C SER A 326 -14.84 -11.88 -0.60
N LYS A 327 -14.90 -13.08 -1.18
CA LYS A 327 -15.53 -13.28 -2.49
C LYS A 327 -16.98 -12.80 -2.42
N ARG A 328 -17.34 -11.88 -3.32
CA ARG A 328 -18.71 -11.37 -3.46
C ARG A 328 -19.56 -12.30 -4.32
N ASP A 329 -20.86 -12.30 -4.05
CA ASP A 329 -21.86 -12.86 -4.97
C ASP A 329 -21.89 -12.04 -6.27
N ASP A 330 -22.19 -12.67 -7.40
CA ASP A 330 -22.11 -12.04 -8.73
C ASP A 330 -22.97 -10.78 -8.86
N ASN A 331 -24.08 -10.72 -8.13
CA ASN A 331 -25.03 -9.59 -8.15
C ASN A 331 -24.70 -8.48 -7.13
N VAL A 332 -23.62 -8.61 -6.36
CA VAL A 332 -23.21 -7.63 -5.35
C VAL A 332 -22.09 -6.75 -5.92
N PRO A 333 -22.37 -5.45 -6.17
CA PRO A 333 -21.47 -4.61 -6.95
C PRO A 333 -20.16 -4.28 -6.24
N ILE A 334 -20.17 -4.18 -4.90
CA ILE A 334 -19.02 -3.81 -4.08
C ILE A 334 -19.01 -4.56 -2.73
N SER A 335 -17.83 -4.67 -2.12
CA SER A 335 -17.70 -5.07 -0.71
C SER A 335 -17.79 -3.82 0.15
N VAL A 336 -18.29 -3.93 1.38
CA VAL A 336 -18.33 -2.83 2.34
C VAL A 336 -17.63 -3.29 3.60
N VAL A 337 -16.67 -2.50 4.08
CA VAL A 337 -15.93 -2.73 5.31
C VAL A 337 -16.20 -1.56 6.23
N VAL A 338 -16.66 -1.84 7.45
CA VAL A 338 -17.11 -0.86 8.43
C VAL A 338 -16.32 -1.07 9.71
N ALA A 339 -15.58 -0.04 10.15
CA ALA A 339 -14.68 -0.13 11.31
C ALA A 339 -13.80 -1.40 11.27
N GLY A 340 -13.22 -1.65 10.09
CA GLY A 340 -12.34 -2.79 9.85
C GLY A 340 -13.01 -4.16 9.74
N LYS A 341 -14.34 -4.25 9.81
CA LYS A 341 -15.09 -5.51 9.66
C LYS A 341 -15.87 -5.52 8.35
N GLU A 342 -15.70 -6.57 7.55
CA GLU A 342 -16.50 -6.69 6.33
C GLU A 342 -17.98 -6.91 6.69
N LEU A 343 -18.85 -6.11 6.09
CA LEU A 343 -20.29 -6.12 6.36
C LEU A 343 -20.93 -7.36 5.75
N GLN A 344 -21.15 -8.37 6.60
CA GLN A 344 -21.91 -9.56 6.23
C GLN A 344 -23.40 -9.29 6.49
N THR A 345 -24.12 -8.90 5.43
CA THR A 345 -25.55 -8.60 5.50
C THR A 345 -26.36 -9.29 4.40
N ALA A 346 -27.63 -9.57 4.71
CA ALA A 346 -28.65 -9.97 3.73
C ALA A 346 -29.12 -8.78 2.85
N ASN A 347 -29.00 -7.54 3.35
CA ASN A 347 -29.38 -6.33 2.62
C ASN A 347 -28.17 -5.85 1.78
N LYS A 348 -27.97 -6.42 0.60
CA LYS A 348 -26.76 -6.15 -0.19
C LYS A 348 -26.67 -4.68 -0.65
N PRO A 349 -25.46 -4.09 -0.70
CA PRO A 349 -25.25 -2.79 -1.35
C PRO A 349 -25.77 -2.81 -2.78
N VAL A 350 -26.29 -1.68 -3.26
CA VAL A 350 -26.85 -1.56 -4.61
C VAL A 350 -26.23 -0.40 -5.36
N LEU A 351 -26.03 -0.59 -6.66
CA LEU A 351 -25.62 0.46 -7.57
C LEU A 351 -26.85 1.00 -8.30
N LYS A 352 -27.16 2.28 -8.12
CA LYS A 352 -28.29 2.94 -8.78
C LYS A 352 -27.86 4.30 -9.29
N ASN A 353 -28.04 4.54 -10.59
CA ASN A 353 -27.60 5.77 -11.27
C ASN A 353 -26.11 6.08 -11.02
N SER A 354 -25.25 5.06 -11.09
CA SER A 354 -23.81 5.16 -10.81
C SER A 354 -23.44 5.64 -9.40
N LYS A 355 -24.40 5.63 -8.47
CA LYS A 355 -24.18 5.91 -7.05
C LYS A 355 -24.38 4.63 -6.25
N THR A 356 -23.49 4.39 -5.31
CA THR A 356 -23.55 3.25 -4.41
C THR A 356 -24.43 3.59 -3.21
N TYR A 357 -25.38 2.71 -2.92
CA TYR A 357 -26.21 2.78 -1.74
C TYR A 357 -25.98 1.58 -0.84
N VAL A 358 -26.04 1.85 0.45
CA VAL A 358 -25.83 0.85 1.50
C VAL A 358 -27.02 0.80 2.45
N PRO A 359 -27.32 -0.37 3.04
CA PRO A 359 -28.39 -0.50 4.02
C PRO A 359 -28.04 0.30 5.29
N MET A 360 -28.80 1.38 5.55
CA MET A 360 -28.50 2.31 6.63
C MET A 360 -28.37 1.62 7.99
N ARG A 361 -29.32 0.73 8.32
CA ARG A 361 -29.35 0.04 9.61
C ARG A 361 -28.10 -0.82 9.83
N ASP A 362 -27.71 -1.61 8.83
CA ASP A 362 -26.59 -2.52 9.01
C ASP A 362 -25.26 -1.77 9.18
N ILE A 363 -25.12 -0.61 8.50
CA ILE A 363 -23.97 0.28 8.71
C ILE A 363 -24.00 0.91 10.11
N THR A 364 -25.14 1.45 10.54
CA THR A 364 -25.25 2.08 11.86
C THR A 364 -25.01 1.07 12.99
N ASP A 365 -25.55 -0.14 12.85
CA ASP A 365 -25.37 -1.22 13.83
C ASP A 365 -23.89 -1.65 13.89
N ALA A 366 -23.23 -1.80 12.74
CA ALA A 366 -21.80 -2.13 12.67
C ALA A 366 -20.90 -1.03 13.27
N MET A 367 -21.34 0.23 13.22
CA MET A 367 -20.65 1.38 13.83
C MET A 367 -21.04 1.62 15.30
N GLY A 368 -21.98 0.85 15.86
CA GLY A 368 -22.50 1.09 17.21
C GLY A 368 -23.33 2.37 17.36
N ALA A 369 -23.84 2.91 16.25
CA ALA A 369 -24.69 4.09 16.25
C ALA A 369 -26.15 3.74 16.56
N LYS A 370 -26.87 4.66 17.22
CA LYS A 370 -28.30 4.52 17.49
C LYS A 370 -29.11 4.98 16.28
N LEU A 371 -30.04 4.15 15.82
CA LEU A 371 -30.96 4.48 14.72
C LEU A 371 -32.40 4.59 15.22
N LEU A 372 -33.06 5.73 14.97
CA LEU A 372 -34.48 5.97 15.23
C LEU A 372 -35.24 6.22 13.91
N TRP A 373 -36.41 5.60 13.75
CA TRP A 373 -37.28 5.83 12.60
C TRP A 373 -38.57 6.55 13.00
N ASN A 374 -38.88 7.65 12.32
CA ASN A 374 -40.16 8.35 12.42
C ASN A 374 -41.02 8.07 11.19
N ASN A 375 -42.09 7.30 11.38
CA ASN A 375 -42.97 6.89 10.27
C ASN A 375 -43.81 8.04 9.71
N LYS A 376 -44.19 9.04 10.53
CA LYS A 376 -45.04 10.16 10.09
C LYS A 376 -44.30 11.06 9.12
N THR A 377 -43.03 11.36 9.40
CA THR A 377 -42.19 12.23 8.58
C THR A 377 -41.33 11.46 7.58
N ARG A 378 -41.31 10.11 7.68
CA ARG A 378 -40.43 9.23 6.91
C ARG A 378 -38.95 9.63 7.08
N THR A 379 -38.56 9.82 8.33
CA THR A 379 -37.22 10.30 8.71
C THR A 379 -36.48 9.24 9.52
N ALA A 380 -35.25 8.94 9.12
CA ALA A 380 -34.32 8.12 9.87
C ALA A 380 -33.28 9.01 10.56
N THR A 381 -33.19 8.95 11.88
CA THR A 381 -32.25 9.72 12.69
C THR A 381 -31.17 8.79 13.25
N VAL A 382 -29.91 9.10 12.96
CA VAL A 382 -28.73 8.41 13.48
C VAL A 382 -28.10 9.28 14.56
N THR A 383 -27.77 8.69 15.70
CA THR A 383 -26.99 9.33 16.75
C THR A 383 -25.74 8.52 17.03
N LEU A 384 -24.58 9.16 16.96
CA LEU A 384 -23.29 8.55 17.29
C LEU A 384 -22.37 9.60 17.94
N ASP A 385 -21.82 9.28 19.10
CA ASP A 385 -20.90 10.14 19.87
C ASP A 385 -21.38 11.60 20.03
N GLY A 386 -22.68 11.77 20.28
CA GLY A 386 -23.31 13.08 20.46
C GLY A 386 -23.64 13.83 19.16
N LYS A 387 -23.20 13.33 17.98
CA LYS A 387 -23.65 13.85 16.68
C LYS A 387 -25.00 13.25 16.30
N GLU A 388 -25.89 14.08 15.77
CA GLU A 388 -27.19 13.65 15.26
C GLU A 388 -27.32 13.97 13.77
N VAL A 389 -27.67 12.95 12.97
CA VAL A 389 -27.90 13.11 11.54
C VAL A 389 -29.27 12.55 11.17
N ALA A 390 -30.11 13.34 10.52
CA ALA A 390 -31.44 12.90 10.10
C ALA A 390 -31.59 12.92 8.57
N PHE A 391 -32.11 11.82 8.05
CA PHE A 391 -32.36 11.60 6.63
C PHE A 391 -33.85 11.40 6.38
N THR A 392 -34.46 12.32 5.64
CA THR A 392 -35.85 12.18 5.19
C THR A 392 -35.89 11.54 3.82
N ILE A 393 -36.72 10.51 3.64
CA ILE A 393 -36.81 9.76 2.38
C ILE A 393 -37.20 10.69 1.22
N GLY A 394 -36.40 10.68 0.16
CA GLY A 394 -36.61 11.49 -1.04
C GLY A 394 -36.17 12.96 -0.92
N ALA A 395 -35.76 13.42 0.28
CA ALA A 395 -35.32 14.79 0.48
C ALA A 395 -33.92 15.03 -0.11
N LYS A 396 -33.70 16.21 -0.70
CA LYS A 396 -32.38 16.67 -1.20
C LYS A 396 -31.52 17.33 -0.12
N THR A 397 -31.97 17.26 1.13
CA THR A 397 -31.27 17.77 2.30
C THR A 397 -31.33 16.73 3.40
N MET A 398 -30.23 16.57 4.12
CA MET A 398 -30.19 15.93 5.44
C MET A 398 -30.06 17.02 6.51
N THR A 399 -30.22 16.68 7.78
CA THR A 399 -29.83 17.58 8.87
C THR A 399 -28.66 16.99 9.64
N VAL A 400 -27.66 17.80 9.95
CA VAL A 400 -26.51 17.46 10.81
C VAL A 400 -26.55 18.41 12.00
N ASP A 401 -26.73 17.87 13.20
CA ASP A 401 -26.93 18.61 14.45
C ASP A 401 -27.99 19.72 14.29
N GLY A 402 -29.11 19.37 13.66
CA GLY A 402 -30.23 20.26 13.35
C GLY A 402 -30.01 21.24 12.20
N LYS A 403 -28.80 21.34 11.63
CA LYS A 403 -28.50 22.24 10.49
C LYS A 403 -28.72 21.52 9.16
N PRO A 404 -29.41 22.13 8.18
CA PRO A 404 -29.63 21.52 6.88
C PRO A 404 -28.32 21.44 6.08
N VAL A 405 -28.03 20.26 5.52
CA VAL A 405 -26.90 19.99 4.63
C VAL A 405 -27.43 19.41 3.31
N PRO A 406 -27.09 19.98 2.15
CA PRO A 406 -27.49 19.44 0.85
C PRO A 406 -26.93 18.03 0.64
N ILE A 407 -27.72 17.15 0.03
CA ILE A 407 -27.26 15.86 -0.46
C ILE A 407 -27.62 15.74 -1.95
N GLU A 408 -26.63 15.39 -2.77
CA GLU A 408 -26.84 15.24 -4.22
C GLU A 408 -27.87 14.16 -4.55
N THR A 409 -27.86 13.11 -3.75
CA THR A 409 -28.61 11.88 -3.98
C THR A 409 -29.44 11.57 -2.73
N PRO A 410 -30.77 11.50 -2.82
CA PRO A 410 -31.62 11.32 -1.66
C PRO A 410 -31.60 9.88 -1.15
N ALA A 411 -31.84 9.71 0.16
CA ALA A 411 -32.15 8.42 0.75
C ALA A 411 -33.46 7.86 0.16
N TYR A 412 -33.56 6.54 0.01
CA TYR A 412 -34.79 5.91 -0.48
C TYR A 412 -35.11 4.60 0.24
N LEU A 413 -36.34 4.12 0.06
CA LEU A 413 -36.76 2.81 0.56
C LEU A 413 -36.53 1.75 -0.53
N GLN A 414 -35.62 0.83 -0.27
CA GLN A 414 -35.36 -0.33 -1.12
C GLN A 414 -36.24 -1.50 -0.67
N ALA A 415 -36.94 -2.13 -1.61
CA ALA A 415 -37.63 -3.38 -1.35
C ALA A 415 -36.61 -4.53 -1.20
N VAL A 416 -36.69 -5.26 -0.09
CA VAL A 416 -35.90 -6.46 0.21
C VAL A 416 -36.87 -7.54 0.66
N GLY A 417 -37.16 -8.49 -0.23
CA GLY A 417 -38.22 -9.46 -0.01
C GLY A 417 -39.58 -8.78 0.15
N LYS A 418 -40.23 -8.97 1.30
CA LYS A 418 -41.52 -8.34 1.65
C LYS A 418 -41.38 -7.04 2.46
N GLU A 419 -40.16 -6.65 2.79
CA GLU A 419 -39.88 -5.49 3.63
C GLU A 419 -39.32 -4.32 2.82
N SER A 420 -39.47 -3.10 3.35
CA SER A 420 -38.80 -1.91 2.84
C SER A 420 -37.70 -1.49 3.81
N LYS A 421 -36.48 -1.30 3.30
CA LYS A 421 -35.31 -0.91 4.08
C LYS A 421 -34.81 0.46 3.62
N THR A 422 -34.35 1.29 4.55
CA THR A 422 -33.75 2.58 4.20
C THR A 422 -32.35 2.38 3.65
N TYR A 423 -32.13 2.89 2.44
CA TYR A 423 -30.85 2.88 1.76
C TYR A 423 -30.33 4.31 1.61
N LEU A 424 -29.07 4.49 1.98
CA LEU A 424 -28.38 5.78 1.94
C LEU A 424 -27.27 5.77 0.89
N PRO A 425 -27.05 6.90 0.20
CA PRO A 425 -25.85 7.05 -0.61
C PRO A 425 -24.64 7.05 0.33
N LEU A 426 -23.62 6.29 -0.04
CA LEU A 426 -22.40 6.14 0.75
C LEU A 426 -21.75 7.50 1.11
N ALA A 427 -21.77 8.48 0.19
CA ALA A 427 -21.23 9.82 0.42
C ALA A 427 -21.91 10.58 1.58
N ALA A 428 -23.22 10.39 1.77
CA ALA A 428 -23.96 11.08 2.81
C ALA A 428 -23.57 10.62 4.23
N LEU A 429 -22.99 9.42 4.36
CA LEU A 429 -22.42 8.94 5.63
C LEU A 429 -21.14 9.69 5.99
N SER A 430 -20.34 10.08 4.99
CA SER A 430 -19.12 10.89 5.19
C SER A 430 -19.48 12.28 5.71
N ASP A 431 -20.38 12.97 5.01
CA ASP A 431 -20.72 14.37 5.28
C ASP A 431 -21.49 14.57 6.58
N GLY A 432 -22.29 13.58 6.98
CA GLY A 432 -23.17 13.70 8.15
C GLY A 432 -22.51 13.25 9.45
N LEU A 433 -21.94 12.04 9.46
CA LEU A 433 -21.47 11.39 10.69
C LEU A 433 -19.98 11.65 10.96
N GLY A 434 -19.28 12.27 10.01
CA GLY A 434 -17.84 12.57 10.11
C GLY A 434 -16.94 11.37 9.85
N PHE A 435 -17.50 10.27 9.34
CA PHE A 435 -16.72 9.10 8.95
C PHE A 435 -15.82 9.41 7.76
N GLN A 436 -14.67 8.75 7.72
CA GLN A 436 -13.92 8.62 6.48
C GLN A 436 -14.55 7.53 5.62
N VAL A 437 -15.00 7.91 4.44
CA VAL A 437 -15.49 7.00 3.41
C VAL A 437 -14.48 6.93 2.28
N VAL A 438 -13.86 5.77 2.07
CA VAL A 438 -12.86 5.55 1.01
C VAL A 438 -13.32 4.42 0.10
N TYR A 439 -13.47 4.70 -1.19
CA TYR A 439 -13.72 3.67 -2.19
C TYR A 439 -12.42 3.28 -2.90
N ARG A 440 -12.08 1.99 -2.85
CA ARG A 440 -10.92 1.40 -3.51
C ARG A 440 -11.39 0.59 -4.73
N GLY A 441 -11.29 1.20 -5.91
CA GLY A 441 -11.81 0.62 -7.15
C GLY A 441 -11.09 -0.67 -7.58
N THR A 442 -9.80 -0.79 -7.28
CA THR A 442 -8.94 -1.95 -7.57
C THR A 442 -9.45 -3.24 -6.93
N ILE A 443 -9.97 -3.16 -5.71
CA ILE A 443 -10.59 -4.26 -4.98
C ILE A 443 -12.12 -4.15 -4.87
N LYS A 444 -12.71 -3.14 -5.53
CA LYS A 444 -14.14 -2.77 -5.48
C LYS A 444 -14.72 -2.80 -4.07
N THR A 445 -14.05 -2.11 -3.15
CA THR A 445 -14.41 -2.11 -1.72
C THR A 445 -14.58 -0.69 -1.21
N ALA A 446 -15.68 -0.44 -0.50
CA ALA A 446 -15.89 0.78 0.26
C ALA A 446 -15.50 0.55 1.72
N PHE A 447 -14.65 1.40 2.25
CA PHE A 447 -14.27 1.45 3.66
C PHE A 447 -15.00 2.62 4.34
N ILE A 448 -15.55 2.36 5.52
CA ILE A 448 -16.23 3.35 6.36
C ILE A 448 -15.61 3.26 7.75
N ASN A 449 -14.72 4.20 8.05
CA ASN A 449 -13.96 4.22 9.29
C ASN A 449 -14.21 5.52 10.05
N LYS A 450 -14.11 5.45 11.38
CA LYS A 450 -14.41 6.55 12.28
C LYS A 450 -13.25 7.53 12.35
#